data_AF-A0A4R5LR19-F1
#
_entry.id   AF-A0A4R5LR19-F1
#
_cell.length_a   1.000
_cell.length_b   1.000
_cell.length_c   1.000
_cell.angle_alpha   90.00
_cell.angle_beta   90.00
_cell.angle_gamma   90.00
#
_symmetry.space_group_name_H-M   'P 1'
#
loop_
_entity.id
_entity.type
_entity.pdbx_description
1 polymer ?
#
loop_
_entity_poly.entity_id
_entity_poly.type
_entity_poly.pdbx_seq_one_letter_code
_entity_poly.pdbx_strand_id
1 'polypeptide(L)'
;MFRRQHHQKIHQVLQSLDAPFLAQHQCYFGGGTAIVLRRGEYRESVDMDFLVSDIEAYRELRKQLQAPKVLDQVFGMGRGPLTEMPELRADQYGIRTRLPLVSGGIKFEIVFEARISFDSPGPDDEVAGVSTLTEIDLAASKLLANVDRWSDAGVYGRDIIDLAMLDLPEKKWSQALAKAETAYGDAVGRDVHKAVATLQNNPDRLSSCLEALAMDVPAALVLKHLKRIDSMC
;
A
#
# COMPACT_ATOMS: atom_id res chain seq x y z
N MET A 1 7.81 18.15 0.87
CA MET A 1 8.45 17.40 1.97
C MET A 1 7.35 16.94 2.92
N PHE A 2 7.37 15.68 3.36
CA PHE A 2 6.37 15.13 4.30
C PHE A 2 6.52 15.74 5.69
N ARG A 3 5.42 15.84 6.45
CA ARG A 3 5.39 16.48 7.77
C ARG A 3 5.83 15.52 8.88
N ARG A 4 5.46 14.24 8.79
CA ARG A 4 5.80 13.24 9.82
C ARG A 4 7.22 12.75 9.63
N GLN A 5 7.96 12.68 10.72
CA GLN A 5 9.35 12.20 10.71
C GLN A 5 9.47 10.80 10.13
N HIS A 6 8.52 9.90 10.42
CA HIS A 6 8.55 8.53 9.89
C HIS A 6 8.38 8.48 8.37
N HIS A 7 7.47 9.29 7.82
CA HIS A 7 7.29 9.38 6.37
C HIS A 7 8.47 10.07 5.66
N GLN A 8 9.16 11.01 6.31
CA GLN A 8 10.43 11.53 5.81
C GLN A 8 11.50 10.44 5.71
N LYS A 9 11.57 9.53 6.69
CA LYS A 9 12.48 8.36 6.63
C LYS A 9 12.10 7.42 5.48
N ILE A 10 10.82 7.10 5.32
CA ILE A 10 10.33 6.29 4.19
C ILE A 10 10.70 6.95 2.86
N HIS A 11 10.52 8.26 2.73
CA HIS A 11 10.91 9.01 1.54
C HIS A 11 12.41 8.90 1.25
N GLN A 12 13.26 9.06 2.27
CA GLN A 12 14.72 8.91 2.12
C GLN A 12 15.11 7.48 1.71
N VAL A 13 14.43 6.45 2.23
CA VAL A 13 14.61 5.08 1.77
C VAL A 13 14.21 4.95 0.31
N LEU A 14 13.03 5.44 -0.09
CA LEU A 14 12.58 5.37 -1.49
C LEU A 14 13.58 6.05 -2.44
N GLN A 15 14.15 7.19 -2.05
CA GLN A 15 15.19 7.89 -2.84
C GLN A 15 16.49 7.09 -2.99
N SER A 16 16.78 6.15 -2.09
CA SER A 16 17.98 5.31 -2.18
C SER A 16 17.75 4.01 -2.94
N LEU A 17 16.50 3.59 -3.15
CA LEU A 17 16.20 2.36 -3.86
C LEU A 17 16.60 2.45 -5.34
N ASP A 18 17.00 1.31 -5.91
CA ASP A 18 17.19 1.19 -7.36
C ASP A 18 15.81 1.09 -8.06
N ALA A 19 15.24 2.26 -8.36
CA ALA A 19 13.95 2.35 -9.04
C ALA A 19 13.94 1.67 -10.44
N PRO A 20 14.96 1.83 -11.31
CA PRO A 20 15.03 1.08 -12.56
C PRO A 20 14.98 -0.45 -12.39
N PHE A 21 15.71 -0.99 -11.40
CA PHE A 21 15.68 -2.42 -11.11
C PHE A 21 14.28 -2.88 -10.68
N LEU A 22 13.61 -2.13 -9.80
CA LEU A 22 12.26 -2.45 -9.33
C LEU A 22 11.25 -2.40 -10.48
N ALA A 23 11.31 -1.37 -11.33
CA ALA A 23 10.44 -1.22 -12.49
C ALA A 23 10.65 -2.35 -13.52
N GLN A 24 11.90 -2.76 -13.77
CA GLN A 24 12.22 -3.88 -14.66
C GLN A 24 11.56 -5.20 -14.21
N HIS A 25 11.39 -5.38 -12.90
CA HIS A 25 10.75 -6.57 -12.31
C HIS A 25 9.26 -6.35 -11.98
N GLN A 26 8.63 -5.29 -12.53
CA GLN A 26 7.23 -4.95 -12.27
C GLN A 26 6.89 -4.94 -10.77
N CYS A 27 7.86 -4.48 -9.96
CA CYS A 27 7.78 -4.41 -8.51
C CYS A 27 7.44 -2.98 -8.11
N TYR A 28 6.18 -2.77 -7.75
CA TYR A 28 5.63 -1.42 -7.58
C TYR A 28 5.36 -1.11 -6.12
N PHE A 29 5.69 0.11 -5.71
CA PHE A 29 5.38 0.58 -4.37
C PHE A 29 3.86 0.69 -4.18
N GLY A 30 3.34 0.11 -3.10
CA GLY A 30 1.90 0.01 -2.87
C GLY A 30 1.52 0.01 -1.40
N GLY A 31 0.42 -0.69 -1.11
CA GLY A 31 -0.14 -0.75 0.23
C GLY A 31 -0.65 0.61 0.73
N GLY A 32 -0.89 0.70 2.03
CA GLY A 32 -1.43 1.91 2.66
C GLY A 32 -0.46 3.10 2.59
N THR A 33 0.84 2.83 2.65
CA THR A 33 1.86 3.89 2.67
C THR A 33 1.96 4.62 1.34
N ALA A 34 1.92 3.90 0.20
CA ALA A 34 1.88 4.56 -1.11
C ALA A 34 0.68 5.50 -1.25
N ILE A 35 -0.51 5.08 -0.79
CA ILE A 35 -1.73 5.90 -0.80
C ILE A 35 -1.53 7.16 0.06
N VAL A 36 -1.07 6.99 1.30
CA VAL A 36 -0.87 8.09 2.25
C VAL A 36 0.12 9.12 1.71
N LEU A 37 1.25 8.68 1.14
CA LEU A 37 2.26 9.59 0.59
C LEU A 37 1.76 10.31 -0.68
N ARG A 38 0.90 9.68 -1.50
CA ARG A 38 0.29 10.31 -2.69
C ARG A 38 -0.89 11.22 -2.37
N ARG A 39 -1.54 11.05 -1.21
CA ARG A 39 -2.78 11.77 -0.82
C ARG A 39 -2.59 12.75 0.34
N GLY A 40 -1.42 13.37 0.42
CA GLY A 40 -1.21 14.49 1.33
C GLY A 40 -1.09 14.12 2.81
N GLU A 41 -0.71 12.87 3.11
CA GLU A 41 -0.31 12.44 4.46
C GLU A 41 -1.44 12.38 5.52
N TYR A 42 -2.67 12.06 5.08
CA TYR A 42 -3.89 12.17 5.90
C TYR A 42 -3.92 11.31 7.19
N ARG A 43 -3.00 10.36 7.32
CA ARG A 43 -2.82 9.46 8.46
C ARG A 43 -1.37 9.00 8.56
N GLU A 44 -0.98 8.34 9.64
CA GLU A 44 0.32 7.69 9.70
C GLU A 44 0.29 6.29 9.08
N SER A 45 1.32 5.96 8.29
CA SER A 45 1.55 4.63 7.74
C SER A 45 3.02 4.26 7.88
N VAL A 46 3.29 3.12 8.50
CA VAL A 46 4.63 2.82 9.04
C VAL A 46 5.42 1.79 8.24
N ASP A 47 4.73 0.96 7.47
CA ASP A 47 5.33 -0.13 6.70
C ASP A 47 5.63 0.29 5.25
N MET A 48 6.50 -0.44 4.55
CA MET A 48 6.72 -0.29 3.12
C MET A 48 6.36 -1.59 2.41
N ASP A 49 5.30 -1.54 1.62
CA ASP A 49 4.84 -2.67 0.83
C ASP A 49 5.12 -2.41 -0.65
N PHE A 50 5.73 -3.39 -1.31
CA PHE A 50 5.87 -3.48 -2.74
C PHE A 50 5.08 -4.69 -3.24
N LEU A 51 4.56 -4.62 -4.45
CA LEU A 51 3.73 -5.67 -5.00
C LEU A 51 4.20 -6.05 -6.40
N VAL A 52 4.18 -7.35 -6.67
CA VAL A 52 4.45 -7.96 -7.98
C VAL A 52 3.30 -8.91 -8.27
N SER A 53 2.67 -8.81 -9.44
CA SER A 53 1.62 -9.75 -9.85
C SER A 53 2.09 -10.79 -10.88
N ASP A 54 3.21 -10.54 -11.56
CA ASP A 54 3.77 -11.47 -12.54
C ASP A 54 4.69 -12.50 -11.86
N ILE A 55 4.41 -13.78 -12.10
CA ILE A 55 5.12 -14.87 -11.44
C ILE A 55 6.57 -15.03 -11.93
N GLU A 56 6.84 -14.72 -13.21
CA GLU A 56 8.19 -14.82 -13.77
C GLU A 56 9.05 -13.68 -13.23
N ALA A 57 8.50 -12.46 -13.21
CA ALA A 57 9.14 -11.29 -12.62
C ALA A 57 9.44 -11.50 -11.13
N TYR A 58 8.49 -12.05 -10.35
CA TYR A 58 8.71 -12.34 -8.93
C TYR A 58 9.79 -13.41 -8.71
N ARG A 59 9.81 -14.47 -9.52
CA ARG A 59 10.83 -15.53 -9.45
C ARG A 59 12.23 -14.99 -9.75
N GLU A 60 12.36 -14.19 -10.80
CA GLU A 60 13.65 -13.61 -11.18
C GLU A 60 14.12 -12.60 -10.12
N LEU A 61 13.21 -11.75 -9.62
CA LEU A 61 13.49 -10.83 -8.51
C LEU A 61 14.03 -11.58 -7.28
N ARG A 62 13.34 -12.64 -6.85
CA ARG A 62 13.76 -13.46 -5.70
C ARG A 62 15.11 -14.13 -5.91
N LYS A 63 15.43 -14.53 -7.14
CA LYS A 63 16.73 -15.14 -7.49
C LYS A 63 17.84 -14.09 -7.45
N GLN A 64 17.65 -12.93 -8.06
CA GLN A 64 18.68 -11.89 -8.13
C GLN A 64 18.99 -11.29 -6.75
N LEU A 65 17.99 -11.13 -5.89
CA LEU A 65 18.17 -10.64 -4.52
C LEU A 65 18.94 -11.60 -3.60
N GLN A 66 19.33 -12.79 -4.05
CA GLN A 66 20.27 -13.65 -3.31
C GLN A 66 21.73 -13.20 -3.47
N ALA A 67 22.04 -12.40 -4.50
CA ALA A 67 23.39 -11.93 -4.76
C ALA A 67 23.69 -10.67 -3.92
N PRO A 68 24.73 -10.67 -3.06
CA PRO A 68 25.04 -9.53 -2.19
C PRO A 68 25.20 -8.19 -2.93
N LYS A 69 25.83 -8.20 -4.11
CA LYS A 69 26.00 -7.00 -4.94
C LYS A 69 24.67 -6.41 -5.44
N VAL A 70 23.69 -7.27 -5.72
CA VAL A 70 22.35 -6.82 -6.14
C VAL A 70 21.63 -6.22 -4.94
N LEU A 71 21.76 -6.82 -3.75
CA LEU A 71 21.20 -6.23 -2.54
C LEU A 71 21.77 -4.85 -2.23
N ASP A 72 23.10 -4.70 -2.30
CA ASP A 72 23.79 -3.41 -2.15
C ASP A 72 23.23 -2.34 -3.09
N GLN A 73 23.03 -2.72 -4.35
CA GLN A 73 22.50 -1.84 -5.39
C GLN A 73 21.03 -1.50 -5.13
N VAL A 74 20.17 -2.49 -4.92
CA VAL A 74 18.72 -2.33 -4.76
C VAL A 74 18.38 -1.47 -3.56
N PHE A 75 19.08 -1.66 -2.44
CA PHE A 75 18.86 -0.88 -1.22
C PHE A 75 19.70 0.40 -1.18
N GLY A 76 20.57 0.64 -2.17
CA GLY A 76 21.39 1.85 -2.28
C GLY A 76 22.31 2.05 -1.08
N MET A 77 23.00 0.99 -0.65
CA MET A 77 23.88 1.05 0.51
C MET A 77 24.91 2.17 0.38
N GLY A 78 25.01 3.00 1.42
CA GLY A 78 25.88 4.19 1.46
C GLY A 78 25.31 5.44 0.77
N ARG A 79 24.16 5.37 0.10
CA ARG A 79 23.45 6.53 -0.50
C ARG A 79 22.23 6.96 0.32
N GLY A 80 21.62 6.01 1.03
CA GLY A 80 20.40 6.20 1.80
C GLY A 80 20.58 6.20 3.32
N PRO A 81 19.47 6.15 4.07
CA PRO A 81 19.48 6.20 5.52
C PRO A 81 19.76 4.84 6.19
N LEU A 82 19.99 3.77 5.40
CA LEU A 82 20.25 2.44 5.91
C LEU A 82 21.62 2.36 6.58
N THR A 83 21.67 1.78 7.78
CA THR A 83 22.91 1.68 8.57
C THR A 83 23.70 0.40 8.27
N GLU A 84 23.02 -0.65 7.81
CA GLU A 84 23.61 -1.94 7.45
C GLU A 84 22.71 -2.66 6.43
N MET A 85 23.21 -3.75 5.87
CA MET A 85 22.45 -4.54 4.90
C MET A 85 21.27 -5.26 5.57
N PRO A 86 20.02 -5.09 5.10
CA PRO A 86 18.89 -5.87 5.62
C PRO A 86 19.02 -7.38 5.34
N GLU A 87 18.66 -8.21 6.33
CA GLU A 87 18.53 -9.65 6.15
C GLU A 87 17.19 -9.99 5.50
N LEU A 88 17.20 -10.56 4.29
CA LEU A 88 15.98 -10.94 3.57
C LEU A 88 15.52 -12.34 3.95
N ARG A 89 14.20 -12.48 4.17
CA ARG A 89 13.51 -13.78 4.23
C ARG A 89 12.52 -13.87 3.08
N ALA A 90 12.69 -14.88 2.22
CA ALA A 90 11.87 -15.04 1.02
C ALA A 90 11.18 -16.40 0.97
N ASP A 91 9.88 -16.40 0.73
CA ASP A 91 9.05 -17.60 0.50
C ASP A 91 8.28 -17.49 -0.81
N GLN A 92 7.27 -18.34 -1.00
CA GLN A 92 6.46 -18.34 -2.22
C GLN A 92 5.49 -17.16 -2.32
N TYR A 93 5.23 -16.46 -1.22
CA TYR A 93 4.24 -15.37 -1.14
C TYR A 93 4.89 -13.99 -1.01
N GLY A 94 6.14 -13.90 -0.57
CA GLY A 94 6.83 -12.63 -0.51
C GLY A 94 8.27 -12.67 -0.02
N ILE A 95 8.89 -11.49 -0.07
CA ILE A 95 10.23 -11.21 0.43
C ILE A 95 10.08 -10.17 1.55
N ARG A 96 10.55 -10.50 2.75
CA ARG A 96 10.30 -9.72 3.97
C ARG A 96 11.60 -9.39 4.67
N THR A 97 11.71 -8.15 5.13
CA THR A 97 12.84 -7.71 5.95
C THR A 97 12.46 -6.55 6.85
N ARG A 98 13.39 -6.16 7.71
CA ARG A 98 13.35 -4.92 8.46
C ARG A 98 14.54 -4.07 8.02
N LEU A 99 14.26 -2.90 7.49
CA LEU A 99 15.28 -1.94 7.06
C LEU A 99 15.90 -1.27 8.29
N PRO A 100 17.20 -1.47 8.54
CA PRO A 100 17.86 -0.93 9.72
C PRO A 100 18.18 0.55 9.52
N LEU A 101 17.76 1.40 10.46
CA LEU A 101 17.99 2.85 10.46
C LEU A 101 18.64 3.27 11.78
N VAL A 102 19.29 4.44 11.81
CA VAL A 102 19.92 4.99 13.03
C VAL A 102 18.95 5.02 14.22
N SER A 103 17.67 5.32 13.97
CA SER A 103 16.61 5.30 14.98
C SER A 103 15.48 4.36 14.53
N GLY A 104 15.48 3.14 15.04
CA GLY A 104 14.46 2.13 14.77
C GLY A 104 14.68 1.39 13.45
N GLY A 105 13.59 1.00 12.80
CA GLY A 105 13.65 0.36 11.49
C GLY A 105 12.27 0.27 10.86
N ILE A 106 12.24 0.15 9.54
CA ILE A 106 11.00 0.11 8.76
C ILE A 106 10.73 -1.32 8.33
N LYS A 107 9.52 -1.84 8.56
CA LYS A 107 9.12 -3.12 7.98
C LYS A 107 9.02 -2.94 6.47
N PHE A 108 9.68 -3.81 5.72
CA PHE A 108 9.67 -3.81 4.27
C PHE A 108 9.25 -5.18 3.75
N GLU A 109 8.34 -5.18 2.79
CA GLU A 109 7.79 -6.40 2.20
C GLU A 109 7.62 -6.23 0.69
N ILE A 110 8.01 -7.23 -0.08
CA ILE A 110 7.60 -7.42 -1.47
C ILE A 110 6.62 -8.59 -1.48
N VAL A 111 5.36 -8.32 -1.80
CA VAL A 111 4.28 -9.30 -1.87
C VAL A 111 4.11 -9.78 -3.30
N PHE A 112 4.05 -11.10 -3.47
CA PHE A 112 3.54 -11.68 -4.72
C PHE A 112 2.00 -11.76 -4.65
N GLU A 113 1.34 -10.89 -5.41
CA GLU A 113 -0.12 -10.82 -5.49
C GLU A 113 -0.61 -11.62 -6.71
N ALA A 114 -1.04 -12.85 -6.48
CA ALA A 114 -1.46 -13.75 -7.54
C ALA A 114 -2.95 -13.58 -7.94
N ARG A 115 -3.74 -12.79 -7.19
CA ARG A 115 -5.19 -12.71 -7.39
C ARG A 115 -5.60 -11.79 -8.54
N ILE A 116 -4.81 -10.76 -8.82
CA ILE A 116 -5.05 -9.77 -9.87
C ILE A 116 -3.74 -9.41 -10.57
N SER A 117 -3.82 -9.03 -11.85
CA SER A 117 -2.66 -8.50 -12.59
C SER A 117 -2.58 -6.98 -12.45
N PHE A 118 -1.41 -6.41 -12.20
CA PHE A 118 -1.25 -4.96 -12.14
C PHE A 118 -1.03 -4.34 -13.52
N ASP A 119 -1.57 -3.14 -13.71
CA ASP A 119 -1.32 -2.36 -14.92
C ASP A 119 0.06 -1.69 -14.82
N SER A 120 0.65 -1.34 -15.97
CA SER A 120 1.92 -0.60 -15.98
C SER A 120 1.71 0.83 -15.47
N PRO A 121 2.46 1.28 -14.45
CA PRO A 121 2.35 2.64 -13.91
C PRO A 121 2.67 3.71 -14.96
N GLY A 122 1.93 4.82 -14.90
CA GLY A 122 2.22 6.01 -15.70
C GLY A 122 3.30 6.92 -15.08
N PRO A 123 3.70 8.00 -15.77
CA PRO A 123 4.67 8.97 -15.24
C PRO A 123 4.24 9.64 -13.93
N ASP A 124 2.94 9.73 -13.67
CA ASP A 124 2.38 10.33 -12.45
C ASP A 124 2.19 9.31 -11.30
N ASP A 125 2.47 8.03 -11.56
CA ASP A 125 2.39 6.94 -10.59
C ASP A 125 3.77 6.70 -9.97
N GLU A 126 4.29 7.69 -9.26
CA GLU A 126 5.56 7.59 -8.56
C GLU A 126 5.58 8.32 -7.21
N VAL A 127 6.47 7.86 -6.33
CA VAL A 127 6.86 8.58 -5.13
C VAL A 127 8.38 8.52 -5.03
N ALA A 128 9.03 9.69 -5.01
CA ALA A 128 10.47 9.80 -4.89
C ALA A 128 11.27 9.10 -6.01
N GLY A 129 10.72 9.08 -7.23
CA GLY A 129 11.30 8.40 -8.39
C GLY A 129 11.09 6.89 -8.42
N VAL A 130 10.40 6.31 -7.43
CA VAL A 130 10.01 4.89 -7.41
C VAL A 130 8.56 4.77 -7.91
N SER A 131 8.35 3.93 -8.92
CA SER A 131 7.00 3.67 -9.45
C SER A 131 6.09 3.07 -8.38
N THR A 132 4.88 3.60 -8.26
CA THR A 132 3.82 3.04 -7.44
C THR A 132 2.86 2.19 -8.27
N LEU A 133 2.01 1.40 -7.62
CA LEU A 133 0.81 0.89 -8.28
C LEU A 133 -0.03 2.06 -8.84
N THR A 134 -0.75 1.81 -9.93
CA THR A 134 -1.73 2.77 -10.47
C THR A 134 -2.80 3.07 -9.42
N GLU A 135 -3.51 4.19 -9.54
CA GLU A 135 -4.62 4.48 -8.62
C GLU A 135 -5.70 3.38 -8.61
N ILE A 136 -5.92 2.72 -9.77
CA ILE A 136 -6.87 1.61 -9.90
C ILE A 136 -6.35 0.39 -9.15
N ASP A 137 -5.06 0.07 -9.28
CA ASP A 137 -4.44 -1.08 -8.61
C ASP A 137 -4.26 -0.87 -7.10
N LEU A 138 -4.01 0.37 -6.66
CA LEU A 138 -4.04 0.74 -5.24
C LEU A 138 -5.43 0.50 -4.64
N ALA A 139 -6.49 0.89 -5.35
CA ALA A 139 -7.86 0.62 -4.91
C ALA A 139 -8.19 -0.87 -4.97
N ALA A 140 -7.86 -1.56 -6.06
CA ALA A 140 -8.13 -2.99 -6.21
C ALA A 140 -7.44 -3.81 -5.11
N SER A 141 -6.14 -3.59 -4.87
CA SER A 141 -5.41 -4.27 -3.78
C SER A 141 -5.99 -3.99 -2.39
N LYS A 142 -6.48 -2.76 -2.16
CA LYS A 142 -7.19 -2.42 -0.92
C LYS A 142 -8.57 -3.07 -0.80
N LEU A 143 -9.30 -3.22 -1.90
CA LEU A 143 -10.56 -3.95 -1.92
C LEU A 143 -10.34 -5.43 -1.56
N LEU A 144 -9.31 -6.07 -2.13
CA LEU A 144 -8.93 -7.44 -1.74
C LEU A 144 -8.63 -7.54 -0.24
N ALA A 145 -7.79 -6.63 0.27
CA ALA A 145 -7.46 -6.59 1.69
C ALA A 145 -8.70 -6.34 2.57
N ASN A 146 -9.64 -5.50 2.13
CA ASN A 146 -10.89 -5.25 2.85
C ASN A 146 -11.73 -6.54 2.93
N VAL A 147 -11.92 -7.27 1.83
CA VAL A 147 -12.62 -8.56 1.85
C VAL A 147 -11.98 -9.52 2.87
N ASP A 148 -10.65 -9.59 2.91
CA ASP A 148 -9.93 -10.50 3.79
C ASP A 148 -10.11 -10.20 5.29
N ARG A 149 -10.25 -8.92 5.68
CA ARG A 149 -10.11 -8.53 7.10
C ARG A 149 -10.96 -7.35 7.57
N TRP A 150 -12.00 -6.94 6.85
CA TRP A 150 -12.82 -5.78 7.25
C TRP A 150 -13.43 -5.92 8.65
N SER A 151 -13.77 -7.14 9.06
CA SER A 151 -14.39 -7.44 10.35
C SER A 151 -13.39 -7.52 11.51
N ASP A 152 -12.09 -7.53 11.22
CA ASP A 152 -11.05 -7.53 12.24
C ASP A 152 -10.95 -6.15 12.90
N ALA A 153 -11.31 -6.09 14.18
CA ALA A 153 -11.26 -4.85 14.93
C ALA A 153 -9.84 -4.27 15.04
N GLY A 154 -8.80 -5.12 14.99
CA GLY A 154 -7.39 -4.77 15.12
C GLY A 154 -6.79 -4.07 13.90
N VAL A 155 -7.45 -4.14 12.73
CA VAL A 155 -6.99 -3.38 11.54
C VAL A 155 -7.54 -1.95 11.49
N TYR A 156 -8.37 -1.59 12.46
CA TYR A 156 -8.95 -0.24 12.60
C TYR A 156 -9.62 0.30 11.33
N GLY A 157 -10.23 -0.58 10.52
CA GLY A 157 -10.90 -0.17 9.28
C GLY A 157 -9.98 0.52 8.27
N ARG A 158 -8.66 0.35 8.38
CA ARG A 158 -7.68 1.10 7.58
C ARG A 158 -7.87 0.93 6.08
N ASP A 159 -8.30 -0.25 5.62
CA ASP A 159 -8.46 -0.51 4.18
C ASP A 159 -9.66 0.24 3.61
N ILE A 160 -10.81 0.22 4.28
CA ILE A 160 -11.98 1.00 3.84
C ILE A 160 -11.77 2.52 3.98
N ILE A 161 -11.02 2.96 4.99
CA ILE A 161 -10.63 4.37 5.14
C ILE A 161 -9.67 4.78 4.02
N ASP A 162 -8.67 3.97 3.69
CA ASP A 162 -7.76 4.25 2.57
C ASP A 162 -8.50 4.32 1.24
N LEU A 163 -9.48 3.42 1.00
CA LEU A 163 -10.36 3.47 -0.17
C LEU A 163 -11.16 4.78 -0.24
N ALA A 164 -11.74 5.21 0.89
CA ALA A 164 -12.44 6.48 0.97
C ALA A 164 -11.50 7.68 0.71
N MET A 165 -10.27 7.63 1.22
CA MET A 165 -9.30 8.71 1.07
C MET A 165 -8.59 8.74 -0.29
N LEU A 166 -8.63 7.65 -1.06
CA LEU A 166 -8.25 7.68 -2.47
C LEU A 166 -9.17 8.59 -3.29
N ASP A 167 -10.43 8.76 -2.86
CA ASP A 167 -11.45 9.65 -3.45
C ASP A 167 -11.56 9.54 -4.98
N LEU A 168 -11.55 8.31 -5.50
CA LEU A 168 -11.51 8.06 -6.93
C LEU A 168 -12.78 8.55 -7.64
N PRO A 169 -12.66 9.05 -8.89
CA PRO A 169 -13.81 9.21 -9.78
C PRO A 169 -14.52 7.87 -10.02
N GLU A 170 -15.84 7.91 -10.19
CA GLU A 170 -16.71 6.73 -10.36
C GLU A 170 -16.15 5.75 -11.41
N LYS A 171 -15.73 6.26 -12.57
CA LYS A 171 -15.12 5.42 -13.62
C LYS A 171 -13.91 4.61 -13.15
N LYS A 172 -12.99 5.22 -12.38
CA LYS A 172 -11.80 4.51 -11.85
C LYS A 172 -12.19 3.56 -10.74
N TRP A 173 -13.17 3.94 -9.91
CA TRP A 173 -13.71 3.06 -8.87
C TRP A 173 -14.32 1.79 -9.46
N SER A 174 -15.18 1.91 -10.48
CA SER A 174 -15.78 0.75 -11.15
C SER A 174 -14.73 -0.18 -11.77
N GLN A 175 -13.63 0.37 -12.29
CA GLN A 175 -12.52 -0.43 -12.82
C GLN A 175 -11.78 -1.19 -11.70
N ALA A 176 -11.51 -0.53 -10.57
CA ALA A 176 -10.89 -1.18 -9.41
C ALA A 176 -11.79 -2.26 -8.80
N LEU A 177 -13.10 -1.99 -8.73
CA LEU A 177 -14.10 -2.94 -8.27
C LEU A 177 -14.14 -4.17 -9.17
N ALA A 178 -14.32 -3.98 -10.48
CA ALA A 178 -14.32 -5.07 -11.46
C ALA A 178 -13.04 -5.91 -11.39
N LYS A 179 -11.88 -5.26 -11.17
CA LYS A 179 -10.59 -5.94 -11.00
C LYS A 179 -10.54 -6.79 -9.74
N ALA A 180 -11.03 -6.28 -8.60
CA ALA A 180 -11.10 -7.05 -7.36
C ALA A 180 -12.14 -8.18 -7.44
N GLU A 181 -13.25 -7.97 -8.15
CA GLU A 181 -14.31 -8.95 -8.35
C GLU A 181 -13.84 -10.18 -9.15
N THR A 182 -12.79 -10.07 -9.97
CA THR A 182 -12.20 -11.25 -10.62
C THR A 182 -11.65 -12.26 -9.61
N ALA A 183 -11.27 -11.81 -8.42
CA ALA A 183 -10.73 -12.64 -7.36
C ALA A 183 -11.80 -13.12 -6.36
N TYR A 184 -12.73 -12.23 -5.98
CA TYR A 184 -13.67 -12.48 -4.88
C TYR A 184 -15.16 -12.42 -5.27
N GLY A 185 -15.47 -12.10 -6.52
CA GLY A 185 -16.85 -11.95 -7.00
C GLY A 185 -17.63 -10.89 -6.21
N ASP A 186 -18.91 -11.15 -6.00
CA ASP A 186 -19.87 -10.25 -5.33
C ASP A 186 -19.48 -9.90 -3.87
N ALA A 187 -18.56 -10.65 -3.27
CA ALA A 187 -18.06 -10.39 -1.94
C ALA A 187 -17.43 -9.00 -1.81
N VAL A 188 -16.82 -8.49 -2.88
CA VAL A 188 -16.11 -7.19 -2.85
C VAL A 188 -17.07 -6.05 -2.49
N GLY A 189 -18.11 -5.84 -3.29
CA GLY A 189 -19.10 -4.78 -3.03
C GLY A 189 -19.86 -5.00 -1.74
N ARG A 190 -20.27 -6.24 -1.46
CA ARG A 190 -20.97 -6.61 -0.22
C ARG A 190 -20.17 -6.25 1.04
N ASP A 191 -18.87 -6.56 1.05
CA ASP A 191 -18.04 -6.36 2.23
C ASP A 191 -17.52 -4.92 2.34
N VAL A 192 -17.48 -4.16 1.23
CA VAL A 192 -17.42 -2.68 1.28
C VAL A 192 -18.65 -2.12 2.00
N HIS A 193 -19.86 -2.52 1.60
CA HIS A 193 -21.10 -2.03 2.23
C HIS A 193 -21.12 -2.30 3.74
N LYS A 194 -20.75 -3.51 4.16
CA LYS A 194 -20.67 -3.86 5.59
C LYS A 194 -19.60 -3.06 6.33
N ALA A 195 -18.43 -2.88 5.75
CA ALA A 195 -17.35 -2.10 6.37
C ALA A 195 -17.76 -0.63 6.54
N VAL A 196 -18.38 -0.04 5.52
CA VAL A 196 -18.90 1.32 5.57
C VAL A 196 -20.01 1.46 6.60
N ALA A 197 -21.03 0.59 6.57
CA ALA A 197 -22.13 0.62 7.53
C ALA A 197 -21.64 0.46 8.97
N THR A 198 -20.62 -0.36 9.21
CA THR A 198 -20.01 -0.52 10.54
C THR A 198 -19.43 0.79 11.06
N LEU A 199 -18.72 1.56 10.24
CA LEU A 199 -18.13 2.84 10.65
C LEU A 199 -19.17 3.97 10.69
N GLN A 200 -20.15 3.98 9.78
CA GLN A 200 -21.19 5.02 9.74
C GLN A 200 -22.16 4.92 10.92
N ASN A 201 -22.54 3.70 11.32
CA ASN A 201 -23.55 3.50 12.36
C ASN A 201 -22.95 3.48 13.77
N ASN A 202 -21.62 3.52 13.91
CA ASN A 202 -20.93 3.48 15.20
C ASN A 202 -19.90 4.63 15.30
N PRO A 203 -20.33 5.84 15.70
CA PRO A 203 -19.45 7.00 15.81
C PRO A 203 -18.23 6.78 16.71
N ASP A 204 -18.40 6.07 17.82
CA ASP A 204 -17.28 5.75 18.74
C ASP A 204 -16.24 4.87 18.05
N ARG A 205 -16.68 3.88 17.26
CA ARG A 205 -15.78 3.02 16.49
C ARG A 205 -15.02 3.82 15.44
N LEU A 206 -15.69 4.70 14.72
CA LEU A 206 -15.02 5.60 13.77
C LEU A 206 -13.99 6.46 14.51
N SER A 207 -14.34 7.07 15.64
CA SER A 207 -13.41 7.88 16.43
C SER A 207 -12.16 7.09 16.82
N SER A 208 -12.32 5.87 17.35
CA SER A 208 -11.20 5.00 17.69
C SER A 208 -10.34 4.64 16.47
N CYS A 209 -10.96 4.39 15.32
CA CYS A 209 -10.22 4.15 14.06
C CYS A 209 -9.38 5.37 13.66
N LEU A 210 -9.96 6.57 13.70
CA LEU A 210 -9.26 7.78 13.31
C LEU A 210 -8.10 8.10 14.26
N GLU A 211 -8.28 7.89 15.56
CA GLU A 211 -7.23 8.05 16.57
C GLU A 211 -6.11 7.03 16.37
N ALA A 212 -6.44 5.74 16.23
CA ALA A 212 -5.44 4.68 16.04
C ALA A 212 -4.61 4.84 14.76
N LEU A 213 -5.20 5.43 13.72
CA LEU A 213 -4.52 5.75 12.46
C LEU A 213 -3.81 7.11 12.49
N ALA A 214 -3.91 7.86 13.60
CA ALA A 214 -3.41 9.21 13.75
C ALA A 214 -3.86 10.14 12.60
N MET A 215 -5.14 10.10 12.25
CA MET A 215 -5.72 10.89 11.16
C MET A 215 -5.61 12.40 11.46
N ASP A 216 -5.29 13.20 10.44
CA ASP A 216 -5.23 14.66 10.54
C ASP A 216 -6.38 15.38 9.82
N VAL A 217 -7.35 14.62 9.32
CA VAL A 217 -8.55 15.10 8.64
C VAL A 217 -9.81 14.97 9.51
N PRO A 218 -10.82 15.85 9.35
CA PRO A 218 -12.05 15.76 10.11
C PRO A 218 -12.84 14.48 9.83
N ALA A 219 -13.45 13.89 10.87
CA ALA A 219 -14.32 12.71 10.74
C ALA A 219 -15.45 12.90 9.72
N ALA A 220 -15.99 14.13 9.61
CA ALA A 220 -17.02 14.47 8.64
C ALA A 220 -16.57 14.31 7.18
N LEU A 221 -15.29 14.59 6.87
CA LEU A 221 -14.72 14.37 5.54
C LEU A 221 -14.65 12.88 5.23
N VAL A 222 -14.14 12.08 6.18
CA VAL A 222 -14.04 10.62 6.05
C VAL A 222 -15.44 10.01 5.85
N LEU A 223 -16.42 10.41 6.66
CA LEU A 223 -17.82 9.96 6.52
C LEU A 223 -18.42 10.32 5.17
N LYS A 224 -18.16 11.52 4.66
CA LYS A 224 -18.61 11.94 3.31
C LYS A 224 -18.04 11.01 2.24
N HIS A 225 -16.75 10.68 2.33
CA HIS A 225 -16.09 9.82 1.35
C HIS A 225 -16.55 8.36 1.48
N LEU A 226 -16.74 7.87 2.71
CA LEU A 226 -17.32 6.55 2.98
C LEU A 226 -18.72 6.41 2.35
N LYS A 227 -19.58 7.43 2.50
CA LYS A 227 -20.91 7.45 1.84
C LYS A 227 -20.82 7.42 0.31
N ARG A 228 -19.82 8.11 -0.25
CA ARG A 228 -19.60 8.14 -1.70
C ARG A 228 -19.22 6.77 -2.22
N ILE A 229 -18.24 6.09 -1.60
CA ILE A 229 -17.84 4.74 -2.06
C ILE A 229 -18.96 3.72 -1.88
N ASP A 230 -19.77 3.84 -0.82
CA ASP A 230 -20.93 2.98 -0.59
C ASP A 230 -21.97 3.09 -1.70
N SER A 231 -22.20 4.30 -2.23
CA SER A 231 -23.13 4.53 -3.34
C SER A 231 -22.62 4.05 -4.70
N MET A 232 -21.35 3.66 -4.80
CA MET A 232 -20.70 3.21 -6.05
C MET A 232 -20.48 1.68 -6.08
N CYS A 233 -20.95 0.95 -5.06
CA CYS A 233 -20.95 -0.51 -4.99
C CYS A 233 -22.35 -1.06 -5.28
#